data_AF-D1W3Z3-F1
#
_entry.id   AF-D1W3Z3-F1
#
_cell.length_a   1.000
_cell.length_b   1.000
_cell.length_c   1.000
_cell.angle_alpha   90.00
_cell.angle_beta   90.00
_cell.angle_gamma   90.00
#
_symmetry.space_group_name_H-M   'P 1'
#
loop_
_entity.id
_entity.type
_entity.pdbx_description
1 polymer ?
#
loop_
_entity_poly.entity_id
_entity_poly.type
_entity_poly.pdbx_seq_one_letter_code
_entity_poly.pdbx_strand_id
1 'polypeptide(L)' 'MPPLLRGNDGKAVTSEVVIVPEATGIAHPTTDTSTPKDGVYTLDGVYLGTHVESLPRGVYIVGGKKIVKN' A
#
# COMPACT_ATOMS: atom_id res chain seq x y z
N MET A 1 49.36 22.92 16.11
CA MET A 1 48.41 22.51 15.07
C MET A 1 47.78 21.20 15.52
N PRO A 2 46.44 21.07 15.58
CA PRO A 2 45.81 19.80 15.91
C PRO A 2 46.08 18.78 14.78
N PRO A 3 46.28 17.49 15.10
CA PRO A 3 46.51 16.48 14.08
C PRO A 3 45.25 16.28 13.23
N LEU A 4 45.42 16.26 11.91
CA LEU A 4 44.35 15.96 10.97
C LEU A 4 43.99 14.48 11.08
N LEU A 5 42.72 14.18 11.34
CA LEU A 5 42.20 12.81 11.29
C LEU A 5 42.43 12.27 9.86
N ARG A 6 43.05 11.08 9.77
CA ARG A 6 43.29 10.39 8.49
C ARG A 6 42.41 9.15 8.38
N GLY A 7 41.88 8.92 7.18
CA GLY A 7 41.22 7.68 6.81
C GLY A 7 42.22 6.52 6.70
N ASN A 8 41.69 5.30 6.59
CA ASN A 8 42.49 4.08 6.43
C ASN A 8 43.28 4.04 5.10
N ASP A 9 42.96 4.93 4.17
CA ASP A 9 43.62 5.18 2.89
C ASP A 9 44.70 6.29 2.98
N GLY A 10 44.95 6.82 4.17
CA GLY A 10 45.93 7.88 4.43
C GLY A 10 45.49 9.27 3.97
N LYS A 11 44.26 9.44 3.46
CA LYS A 11 43.70 10.75 3.09
C LYS A 11 43.18 11.49 4.32
N ALA A 12 43.18 12.82 4.26
CA ALA A 12 42.59 13.64 5.32
C ALA A 12 41.07 13.54 5.29
N VAL A 13 40.44 13.38 6.45
CA VAL A 13 38.98 13.44 6.59
C VAL A 13 38.52 14.88 6.34
N THR A 14 37.63 15.07 5.37
CA THR A 14 37.13 16.40 4.97
C THR A 14 35.80 16.77 5.60
N SER A 15 35.03 15.79 6.05
CA SER A 15 33.69 15.99 6.60
C SER A 15 33.28 14.83 7.50
N GLU A 16 32.57 15.13 8.56
CA GLU A 16 31.88 14.15 9.40
C GLU A 16 30.50 13.84 8.81
N VAL A 17 30.11 12.56 8.80
CA VAL A 17 28.77 12.13 8.38
C VAL A 17 27.96 11.84 9.63
N VAL A 18 26.87 12.59 9.82
CA VAL A 18 25.94 12.40 10.94
C VAL A 18 24.73 11.64 10.45
N ILE A 19 24.45 10.47 11.03
CA ILE A 19 23.24 9.70 10.75
C ILE A 19 22.15 10.17 11.72
N VAL A 20 21.19 10.92 11.21
CA VAL A 20 19.99 11.30 11.96
C VAL A 20 18.88 10.27 11.73
N PRO A 21 18.10 9.89 12.77
CA PRO A 21 17.04 8.90 12.66
C PRO A 21 15.78 9.42 11.95
N GLU A 22 15.80 10.64 11.42
CA GLU A 22 14.68 11.23 10.70
C GLU A 22 14.58 10.60 9.31
N ALA A 23 13.46 9.94 9.02
CA ALA A 23 13.19 9.39 7.71
C ALA A 23 12.90 10.52 6.72
N THR A 24 13.82 10.77 5.78
CA THR A 24 13.56 11.63 4.60
C THR A 24 12.71 10.93 3.53
N GLY A 25 12.25 9.71 3.81
CA GLY A 25 11.43 8.86 2.94
C GLY A 25 9.94 8.86 3.30
N ILE A 26 9.21 7.81 2.90
CA ILE A 26 7.78 7.68 3.20
C ILE A 26 7.58 7.21 4.65
N ALA A 27 7.10 8.10 5.51
CA ALA A 27 6.87 7.81 6.93
C ALA A 27 5.67 6.87 7.19
N HIS A 28 4.66 6.88 6.32
CA HIS A 28 3.50 5.98 6.41
C HIS A 28 2.92 5.78 5.01
N PRO A 29 2.68 4.53 4.56
CA PRO A 29 1.91 4.32 3.33
C PRO A 29 0.48 4.82 3.52
N THR A 30 0.02 5.73 2.66
CA THR A 30 -1.39 6.07 2.56
C THR A 30 -2.14 4.80 2.14
N THR A 31 -2.90 4.22 3.05
CA THR A 31 -3.79 3.12 2.70
C THR A 31 -5.07 3.75 2.19
N ASP A 32 -5.31 3.67 0.87
CA ASP A 32 -6.61 4.03 0.32
C ASP A 32 -7.65 3.17 1.04
N THR A 33 -8.61 3.83 1.70
CA THR A 33 -9.78 3.19 2.25
C THR A 33 -10.36 2.30 1.16
N SER A 34 -10.44 0.98 1.42
CA SER A 34 -11.07 0.04 0.48
C SER A 34 -12.36 0.67 0.01
N THR A 35 -12.43 1.03 -1.27
CA THR A 35 -13.64 1.60 -1.85
C THR A 35 -14.79 0.68 -1.44
N PRO A 36 -15.89 1.22 -0.86
CA PRO A 36 -17.09 0.43 -0.66
C PRO A 36 -17.43 -0.15 -2.02
N LYS A 37 -17.24 -1.48 -2.17
CA LYS A 37 -17.55 -2.14 -3.43
C LYS A 37 -19.05 -2.37 -3.45
N ASP A 38 -19.80 -1.27 -3.57
CA ASP A 38 -21.27 -1.26 -3.61
C ASP A 38 -21.81 -1.92 -4.89
N GLY A 39 -20.91 -2.39 -5.76
CA GLY A 39 -21.22 -3.19 -6.92
C GLY A 39 -21.41 -4.68 -6.63
N VAL A 40 -22.35 -5.26 -7.35
CA VAL A 40 -22.58 -6.68 -7.49
C VAL A 40 -21.93 -7.16 -8.78
N TYR A 41 -21.20 -8.27 -8.72
CA TYR A 41 -20.52 -8.86 -9.87
C TYR A 41 -20.81 -10.36 -10.00
N THR A 42 -20.72 -10.90 -11.21
CA THR A 42 -20.67 -12.35 -11.44
C THR A 42 -19.34 -12.94 -10.94
N LEU A 43 -19.24 -14.28 -10.88
CA LEU A 43 -17.98 -14.96 -10.61
C LEU A 43 -16.88 -14.67 -11.66
N ASP A 44 -17.28 -14.34 -12.88
CA ASP A 44 -16.39 -13.95 -13.97
C ASP A 44 -15.99 -12.46 -13.91
N GLY A 45 -16.49 -11.72 -12.91
CA GLY A 45 -16.16 -10.30 -12.69
C GLY A 45 -17.01 -9.32 -13.51
N VAL A 46 -18.11 -9.75 -14.11
CA VAL A 46 -19.03 -8.86 -14.85
C VAL A 46 -19.86 -8.04 -13.87
N TYR A 47 -19.91 -6.72 -14.04
CA TYR A 47 -20.72 -5.82 -13.21
C TYR A 47 -22.21 -5.95 -13.51
N LEU A 48 -23.02 -6.11 -12.46
CA LEU A 48 -24.48 -6.31 -12.53
C LEU A 48 -25.28 -5.15 -11.93
N GLY A 49 -24.64 -4.13 -11.36
CA GLY A 49 -25.30 -3.02 -10.67
C GLY A 49 -25.07 -3.06 -9.16
N THR A 50 -26.01 -2.53 -8.38
CA THR A 50 -25.90 -2.41 -6.91
C THR A 50 -26.96 -3.22 -6.15
N HIS A 51 -27.99 -3.72 -6.84
CA HIS A 51 -29.08 -4.51 -6.23
C HIS A 51 -28.90 -6.01 -6.48
N VAL A 52 -28.44 -6.74 -5.46
CA VAL A 52 -28.37 -8.20 -5.52
C VAL A 52 -29.77 -8.84 -5.42
N GLU A 53 -30.77 -8.11 -4.88
CA GLU A 53 -32.12 -8.61 -4.63
C GLU A 53 -32.96 -8.90 -5.88
N SER A 54 -32.66 -8.23 -7.00
CA SER A 54 -33.33 -8.49 -8.29
C SER A 54 -32.70 -9.61 -9.10
N LEU A 55 -31.54 -10.12 -8.67
CA LEU A 55 -30.81 -11.14 -9.42
C LEU A 55 -31.41 -12.55 -9.21
N PRO A 56 -31.31 -13.45 -10.21
CA PRO A 56 -31.69 -14.85 -10.08
C PRO A 56 -30.90 -15.59 -8.98
N ARG A 57 -31.27 -16.85 -8.72
CA ARG A 57 -30.48 -17.73 -7.85
C ARG A 57 -29.10 -17.98 -8.47
N GLY A 58 -28.06 -17.90 -7.66
CA GLY A 58 -26.69 -17.99 -8.15
C GLY A 58 -25.65 -17.52 -7.13
N VAL A 59 -24.39 -17.40 -7.57
CA VAL A 59 -23.28 -16.92 -6.74
C VAL A 59 -22.79 -15.59 -7.29
N TYR A 60 -22.65 -14.60 -6.40
CA TYR A 60 -22.31 -13.22 -6.75
C TYR A 60 -21.21 -12.68 -5.85
N ILE A 61 -20.50 -11.66 -6.31
CA ILE A 61 -19.54 -10.89 -5.51
C ILE A 61 -20.19 -9.56 -5.15
N VAL A 62 -20.40 -9.31 -3.86
CA VAL A 62 -20.96 -8.05 -3.33
C VAL A 62 -20.00 -7.52 -2.28
N GLY A 63 -19.56 -6.26 -2.37
CA GLY A 63 -18.61 -5.73 -1.38
C GLY A 63 -17.24 -6.44 -1.39
N GLY A 64 -16.90 -7.15 -2.47
CA GLY A 64 -15.72 -8.01 -2.54
C GLY A 64 -15.85 -9.38 -1.86
N LYS A 65 -17.05 -9.75 -1.38
CA LYS A 65 -17.33 -11.06 -0.77
C LYS A 65 -18.24 -11.89 -1.66
N LYS A 66 -18.01 -13.21 -1.70
CA LYS A 66 -18.89 -14.16 -2.40
C LYS A 66 -20.16 -14.40 -1.56
N ILE A 67 -21.32 -14.25 -2.18
CA ILE A 67 -22.64 -14.47 -1.59
C ILE A 67 -23.39 -15.50 -2.45
N VAL A 68 -24.07 -16.45 -1.82
CA VAL A 68 -24.97 -17.39 -2.51
C VAL A 68 -26.39 -16.90 -2.36
N LYS A 69 -27.08 -16.72 -3.49
CA LYS A 69 -28.49 -16.38 -3.54
C LYS A 69 -29.32 -17.61 -3.91
N ASN A 70 -30.27 -17.92 -3.05
CA ASN A 70 -31.23 -19.02 -3.23
C ASN A 70 -32.65 -18.52 -3.44
#